data_AF-D0KSN1-F1
#
_entry.id   AF-D0KSN1-F1
#
_cell.length_a   1.000
_cell.length_b   1.000
_cell.length_c   1.000
_cell.angle_alpha   90.00
_cell.angle_beta   90.00
_cell.angle_gamma   90.00
#
_symmetry.space_group_name_H-M   'P 1'
#
loop_
_entity.id
_entity.type
_entity.pdbx_description
1 polymer ?
#
loop_
_entity_poly.entity_id
_entity_poly.type
_entity_poly.pdbx_seq_one_letter_code
_entity_poly.pdbx_strand_id
1 'polypeptide(L)'
;MPEECIIIKNSEGYLVNSCTGEVVDFENYTYQDYSNLEYYERASSQKRETEKEIKDMKKIVLNYLLSVMSDEEKEMFYKILQKIDEKKLDAAYYLAIYEYILSKENKTVDRNYLKFLKMKGLGRYAIRQKKKLLRRIIKEDPVIHYINSLDLEKREEALKVYEILKKKNLIYGRAETRKKILLEYLNDSRRKKKLLEEYYVEDLIRWNSNNIITFGQLI
;
A
#
# COMPACT_ATOMS: atom_id res chain seq x y z
N MET A 1 -21.81 6.77 39.45
CA MET A 1 -20.36 7.06 39.37
C MET A 1 -20.18 7.97 38.18
N PRO A 2 -19.64 9.19 38.32
CA PRO A 2 -19.47 10.07 37.17
C PRO A 2 -18.42 9.46 36.25
N GLU A 3 -18.76 9.27 34.97
CA GLU A 3 -17.81 8.83 33.96
C GLU A 3 -16.73 9.91 33.81
N GLU A 4 -15.48 9.59 34.14
CA GLU A 4 -14.37 10.51 33.97
C GLU A 4 -14.14 10.75 32.49
N CYS A 5 -14.23 12.01 32.06
CA CYS A 5 -13.97 12.41 30.70
C CYS A 5 -12.46 12.37 30.43
N ILE A 6 -12.05 11.56 29.46
CA ILE A 6 -10.64 11.33 29.11
C ILE A 6 -10.38 11.88 27.71
N ILE A 7 -9.18 12.42 27.49
CA ILE A 7 -8.75 12.84 26.15
C ILE A 7 -8.36 11.60 25.35
N ILE A 8 -9.12 11.28 24.32
CA ILE A 8 -8.91 10.13 23.43
C ILE A 8 -8.50 10.60 22.03
N LYS A 9 -7.78 9.75 21.30
CA LYS A 9 -7.39 10.02 19.91
C LYS A 9 -8.43 9.44 18.96
N ASN A 10 -9.03 10.27 18.11
CA ASN A 10 -10.06 9.80 17.17
C ASN A 10 -9.46 9.07 15.95
N SER A 11 -10.33 8.44 15.15
CA SER A 11 -9.96 7.74 13.90
C SER A 11 -9.30 8.62 12.85
N GLU A 12 -9.40 9.95 13.01
CA GLU A 12 -8.78 10.95 12.17
C GLU A 12 -7.45 11.49 12.74
N GLY A 13 -7.06 11.04 13.93
CA GLY A 13 -5.80 11.32 14.60
C GLY A 13 -5.78 12.55 15.52
N TYR A 14 -6.93 13.19 15.79
CA TYR A 14 -7.06 14.35 16.67
C TYR A 14 -7.28 13.95 18.13
N LEU A 15 -6.75 14.74 19.07
CA LEU A 15 -7.09 14.63 20.49
C LEU A 15 -8.47 15.24 20.74
N VAL A 16 -9.42 14.42 21.17
CA VAL A 16 -10.80 14.80 21.44
C VAL A 16 -11.21 14.41 22.86
N ASN A 17 -12.04 15.23 23.50
CA ASN A 17 -12.63 14.89 24.79
C ASN A 17 -13.67 13.77 24.59
N SER A 18 -13.56 12.67 25.33
CA SER A 18 -14.43 11.50 25.19
C SER A 18 -15.90 11.79 25.50
N CYS A 19 -16.19 12.81 26.31
CA CYS A 19 -17.54 13.18 26.71
C CYS A 19 -18.19 14.22 25.80
N THR A 20 -17.43 15.22 25.35
CA THR A 20 -17.97 16.33 24.55
C THR A 20 -17.71 16.19 23.06
N GLY A 21 -16.78 15.33 22.66
CA GLY A 21 -16.34 15.18 21.27
C GLY A 21 -15.54 16.39 20.75
N GLU A 22 -15.25 17.37 21.60
CA GLU A 22 -14.54 18.59 21.24
C GLU A 22 -13.06 18.30 21.01
N VAL A 23 -12.52 18.86 19.93
CA VAL A 23 -11.10 18.75 19.58
C VAL A 23 -10.31 19.72 20.46
N VAL A 24 -9.36 19.17 21.23
CA VAL A 24 -8.54 19.93 22.20
C VAL A 24 -7.22 20.45 21.56
N ASP A 25 -6.93 20.02 20.32
CA ASP A 25 -5.76 20.45 19.55
C ASP A 25 -5.93 21.86 18.92
N PHE A 26 -5.90 22.91 19.73
CA PHE A 26 -5.74 24.29 19.25
C PHE A 26 -4.33 24.82 19.54
N GLU A 27 -3.39 24.55 18.64
CA GLU A 27 -2.16 25.36 18.54
C GLU A 27 -2.41 26.48 17.51
N ASN A 28 -2.31 27.72 18.00
CA ASN A 28 -2.55 28.97 17.30
C ASN A 28 -1.92 29.02 15.89
N TYR A 29 -2.75 29.31 14.89
CA TYR A 29 -2.32 29.68 13.55
C TYR A 29 -1.57 31.02 13.61
N THR A 30 -0.28 31.04 13.31
CA THR A 30 0.36 32.26 12.81
C THR A 30 -0.08 32.46 11.36
N TYR A 31 -1.01 33.38 11.18
CA TYR A 31 -1.53 33.80 9.88
C TYR A 31 -0.41 34.50 9.09
N GLN A 32 0.19 33.81 8.12
CA GLN A 32 0.97 34.49 7.07
C GLN A 32 0.09 34.64 5.84
N ASP A 33 -0.32 35.88 5.61
CA ASP A 33 -1.13 36.32 4.48
C ASP A 33 -0.24 36.40 3.22
N TYR A 34 -0.52 35.57 2.21
CA TYR A 34 0.14 35.61 0.89
C TYR A 34 -0.84 36.12 -0.18
N SER A 35 -1.65 37.11 0.18
CA SER A 35 -2.44 37.90 -0.75
C SER A 35 -1.54 38.86 -1.53
N ASN A 36 -0.72 38.34 -2.44
CA ASN A 36 -0.08 39.11 -3.50
C ASN A 36 0.31 38.17 -4.65
N LEU A 37 -0.54 38.08 -5.67
CA LEU A 37 -0.18 38.01 -7.11
C LEU A 37 -1.46 37.76 -7.94
N GLU A 38 -2.19 38.87 -8.17
CA GLU A 38 -2.82 39.29 -9.44
C GLU A 38 -3.36 38.14 -10.34
N TYR A 39 -4.65 37.80 -10.33
CA TYR A 39 -5.79 38.51 -10.94
C TYR A 39 -5.47 39.10 -12.35
N TYR A 40 -5.75 38.26 -13.36
CA TYR A 40 -5.79 38.51 -14.81
C TYR A 40 -4.46 38.69 -15.55
N GLU A 41 -4.01 37.64 -16.25
CA GLU A 41 -3.78 37.70 -17.69
C GLU A 41 -3.48 36.31 -18.31
N ARG A 42 -4.14 36.02 -19.45
CA ARG A 42 -3.76 35.06 -20.52
C ARG A 42 -4.09 33.58 -20.34
N ALA A 43 -5.31 33.22 -20.74
CA ALA A 43 -5.78 31.84 -20.97
C ALA A 43 -4.93 31.00 -21.96
N SER A 44 -3.93 31.57 -22.63
CA SER A 44 -2.95 30.86 -23.48
C SER A 44 -1.64 30.48 -22.76
N SER A 45 -1.29 31.15 -21.66
CA SER A 45 -0.11 30.84 -20.82
C SER A 45 -0.37 29.67 -19.88
N GLN A 46 -1.63 29.50 -19.49
CA GLN A 46 -2.09 28.50 -18.54
C GLN A 46 -1.65 27.08 -18.89
N LYS A 47 -1.62 26.63 -20.15
CA LYS A 47 -1.18 25.26 -20.46
C LYS A 47 0.31 25.01 -20.18
N ARG A 48 1.17 26.00 -20.44
CA ARG A 48 2.62 25.87 -20.17
C ARG A 48 2.95 26.15 -18.70
N GLU A 49 2.22 27.07 -18.06
CA GLU A 49 2.36 27.36 -16.63
C GLU A 49 1.82 26.23 -15.76
N THR A 50 0.64 25.69 -16.04
CA THR A 50 0.11 24.52 -15.33
C THR A 50 1.01 23.29 -15.49
N GLU A 51 1.60 23.05 -16.65
CA GLU A 51 2.57 21.95 -16.80
C GLU A 51 3.84 22.17 -15.97
N LYS A 52 4.33 23.41 -15.87
CA LYS A 52 5.46 23.76 -15.00
C LYS A 52 5.08 23.63 -13.52
N GLU A 53 3.96 24.19 -13.10
CA GLU A 53 3.43 24.08 -11.74
C GLU A 53 3.17 22.61 -11.34
N ILE A 54 2.65 21.78 -12.24
CA ILE A 54 2.46 20.34 -12.02
C ILE A 54 3.81 19.63 -11.87
N LYS A 55 4.82 19.98 -12.68
CA LYS A 55 6.18 19.43 -12.54
C LYS A 55 6.83 19.86 -11.23
N ASP A 56 6.65 21.11 -10.84
CA ASP A 56 7.17 21.64 -9.58
C ASP A 56 6.50 20.98 -8.39
N MET A 57 5.18 20.75 -8.46
CA MET A 57 4.45 20.00 -7.43
C MET A 57 4.89 18.55 -7.31
N LYS A 58 5.13 17.85 -8.43
CA LYS A 58 5.70 16.48 -8.41
C LYS A 58 7.07 16.47 -7.70
N LYS A 59 7.92 17.44 -8.00
CA LYS A 59 9.27 17.56 -7.42
C LYS A 59 9.23 17.90 -5.94
N ILE A 60 8.39 18.86 -5.54
CA ILE A 60 8.19 19.25 -4.13
C ILE A 60 7.73 18.05 -3.31
N VAL A 61 6.72 17.32 -3.80
CA VAL A 61 6.20 16.13 -3.12
C VAL A 61 7.25 15.03 -3.05
N LEU A 62 7.97 14.76 -4.15
CA LEU A 62 9.01 13.74 -4.15
C LEU A 62 10.12 14.07 -3.15
N ASN A 63 10.61 15.31 -3.13
CA ASN A 63 11.63 15.74 -2.19
C ASN A 63 11.15 15.65 -0.74
N TYR A 64 9.91 16.05 -0.46
CA TYR A 64 9.31 15.90 0.86
C TYR A 64 9.30 14.43 1.30
N LEU A 65 8.80 13.53 0.44
CA LEU A 65 8.75 12.10 0.74
C LEU A 65 10.15 11.52 0.99
N LEU A 66 11.13 11.86 0.15
CA LEU A 66 12.51 11.40 0.33
C LEU A 66 13.17 11.92 1.61
N SER A 67 12.72 13.06 2.15
CA SER A 67 13.22 13.60 3.42
C SER A 67 12.63 12.92 4.65
N VAL A 68 11.45 12.28 4.51
CA VAL A 68 10.74 11.65 5.63
C VAL A 68 10.90 10.13 5.63
N MET A 69 11.10 9.51 4.46
CA MET A 69 11.25 8.06 4.33
C MET A 69 12.59 7.56 4.87
N SER A 70 12.58 6.38 5.50
CA SER A 70 13.79 5.60 5.78
C SER A 70 14.42 5.06 4.50
N ASP A 71 15.65 4.56 4.55
CA ASP A 71 16.32 4.01 3.36
C ASP A 71 15.64 2.72 2.86
N GLU A 72 15.09 1.90 3.75
CA GLU A 72 14.27 0.73 3.40
C GLU A 72 12.96 1.14 2.70
N GLU A 73 12.29 2.18 3.22
CA GLU A 73 11.07 2.73 2.63
C GLU A 73 11.36 3.34 1.24
N LYS A 74 12.50 4.03 1.06
CA LYS A 74 12.94 4.54 -0.25
C LYS A 74 13.18 3.43 -1.26
N GLU A 75 13.83 2.35 -0.87
CA GLU A 75 14.02 1.20 -1.76
C GLU A 75 12.68 0.63 -2.24
N MET A 76 11.74 0.43 -1.31
CA MET A 76 10.40 -0.07 -1.64
C MET A 76 9.65 0.92 -2.54
N PHE A 77 9.79 2.22 -2.27
CA PHE A 77 9.22 3.29 -3.08
C PHE A 77 9.69 3.20 -4.53
N TYR A 78 11.00 3.12 -4.77
CA TYR A 78 11.53 3.03 -6.13
C TYR A 78 11.19 1.70 -6.82
N LYS A 79 11.18 0.58 -6.09
CA LYS A 79 10.74 -0.73 -6.63
C LYS A 79 9.29 -0.68 -7.12
N ILE A 80 8.42 0.06 -6.44
CA ILE A 80 7.03 0.26 -6.88
C ILE A 80 6.96 1.25 -8.04
N LEU A 81 7.72 2.35 -7.96
CA LEU A 81 7.77 3.40 -8.98
C LEU A 81 8.14 2.84 -10.36
N GLN A 82 9.13 1.94 -10.42
CA GLN A 82 9.60 1.29 -11.65
C GLN A 82 8.52 0.45 -12.36
N LYS A 83 7.46 0.04 -11.66
CA LYS A 83 6.36 -0.74 -12.25
C LYS A 83 5.31 0.13 -12.95
N ILE A 84 5.49 1.46 -12.98
CA ILE A 84 4.49 2.43 -13.43
C ILE A 84 5.09 3.32 -14.52
N ASP A 85 4.34 3.52 -15.60
CA ASP A 85 4.75 4.45 -16.65
C ASP A 85 4.91 5.87 -16.10
N GLU A 86 6.07 6.48 -16.36
CA GLU A 86 6.42 7.82 -15.88
C GLU A 86 5.38 8.89 -16.27
N LYS A 87 4.76 8.74 -17.45
CA LYS A 87 3.70 9.63 -17.95
C LYS A 87 2.44 9.63 -17.08
N LYS A 88 2.19 8.56 -16.32
CA LYS A 88 1.02 8.41 -15.44
C LYS A 88 1.28 8.89 -14.01
N LEU A 89 2.53 9.18 -13.67
CA LEU A 89 2.94 9.60 -12.35
C LEU A 89 2.58 11.07 -12.13
N ASP A 90 1.84 11.36 -11.08
CA ASP A 90 1.56 12.70 -10.57
C ASP A 90 1.87 12.77 -9.06
N ALA A 91 1.79 13.98 -8.50
CA ALA A 91 2.06 14.20 -7.08
C ALA A 91 1.20 13.30 -6.17
N ALA A 92 -0.08 13.12 -6.52
CA ALA A 92 -0.99 12.23 -5.79
C ALA A 92 -0.56 10.75 -5.89
N TYR A 93 0.07 10.35 -6.99
CA TYR A 93 0.62 9.02 -7.18
C TYR A 93 1.79 8.74 -6.23
N TYR A 94 2.72 9.69 -6.09
CA TYR A 94 3.84 9.54 -5.16
C TYR A 94 3.36 9.41 -3.73
N LEU A 95 2.40 10.26 -3.31
CA LEU A 95 1.77 10.15 -2.01
C LEU A 95 1.04 8.81 -1.81
N ALA A 96 0.37 8.31 -2.85
CA ALA A 96 -0.31 7.03 -2.80
C ALA A 96 0.65 5.85 -2.63
N ILE A 97 1.85 5.89 -3.24
CA ILE A 97 2.90 4.89 -3.04
C ILE A 97 3.42 4.97 -1.61
N TYR A 98 3.75 6.17 -1.12
CA TYR A 98 4.24 6.35 0.25
C TYR A 98 3.26 5.83 1.30
N GLU A 99 2.00 6.28 1.26
CA GLU A 99 1.01 5.81 2.22
C GLU A 99 0.66 4.31 2.03
N TYR A 100 1.02 3.70 0.90
CA TYR A 100 0.90 2.26 0.71
C TYR A 100 2.02 1.51 1.44
N ILE A 101 3.26 2.00 1.37
CA ILE A 101 4.40 1.44 2.10
C ILE A 101 4.14 1.51 3.60
N LEU A 102 3.71 2.66 4.12
CA LEU A 102 3.35 2.79 5.53
C LEU A 102 2.29 1.76 5.95
N SER A 103 1.27 1.54 5.11
CA SER A 103 0.22 0.56 5.40
C SER A 103 0.72 -0.90 5.42
N LYS A 104 1.82 -1.21 4.72
CA LYS A 104 2.45 -2.54 4.74
C LYS A 104 3.22 -2.80 6.02
N GLU A 105 3.76 -1.75 6.62
CA GLU A 105 4.51 -1.79 7.87
C GLU A 105 3.63 -1.55 9.10
N ASN A 106 2.30 -1.53 8.93
CA ASN A 106 1.32 -1.17 9.98
C ASN A 106 1.57 0.21 10.60
N LYS A 107 2.23 1.12 9.87
CA LYS A 107 2.47 2.50 10.27
C LYS A 107 1.30 3.40 9.83
N THR A 108 1.05 4.44 10.62
CA THR A 108 0.08 5.49 10.28
C THR A 108 0.81 6.74 9.79
N VAL A 109 0.07 7.64 9.14
CA VAL A 109 0.67 8.84 8.55
C VAL A 109 0.78 9.96 9.59
N ASP A 110 1.94 10.61 9.65
CA ASP A 110 2.23 11.60 10.67
C ASP A 110 1.43 12.91 10.54
N ARG A 111 1.35 13.66 11.65
CA ARG A 111 0.71 14.98 11.68
C ARG A 111 1.38 15.97 10.71
N ASN A 112 2.70 15.89 10.56
CA ASN A 112 3.46 16.73 9.63
C ASN A 112 3.07 16.48 8.18
N TYR A 113 2.80 15.22 7.82
CA TYR A 113 2.29 14.86 6.51
C TYR A 113 0.91 15.44 6.26
N LEU A 114 0.00 15.39 7.25
CA LEU A 114 -1.32 15.99 7.13
C LEU A 114 -1.26 17.52 6.96
N LYS A 115 -0.36 18.20 7.69
CA LYS A 115 -0.09 19.63 7.52
C LYS A 115 0.43 19.92 6.12
N PHE A 116 1.38 19.12 5.62
CA PHE A 116 1.93 19.24 4.27
C PHE A 116 0.86 19.10 3.19
N LEU A 117 -0.05 18.10 3.31
CA LEU A 117 -1.15 17.92 2.36
C LEU A 117 -2.08 19.14 2.30
N LYS A 118 -2.46 19.69 3.47
CA LYS A 118 -3.32 20.88 3.57
C LYS A 118 -2.64 22.09 2.94
N MET A 119 -1.37 22.35 3.29
CA MET A 119 -0.59 23.48 2.77
C MET A 119 -0.42 23.42 1.24
N LYS A 120 -0.33 22.23 0.67
CA LYS A 120 -0.13 22.03 -0.77
C LYS A 120 -1.41 21.80 -1.56
N GLY A 121 -2.58 21.87 -0.93
CA GLY A 121 -3.87 21.67 -1.60
C GLY A 121 -4.07 20.26 -2.17
N LEU A 122 -3.35 19.26 -1.65
CA LEU A 122 -3.42 17.89 -2.16
C LEU A 122 -4.57 17.13 -1.48
N GLY A 123 -5.67 16.96 -2.23
CA GLY A 123 -6.88 16.34 -1.71
C GLY A 123 -6.71 14.85 -1.40
N ARG A 124 -7.16 14.44 -0.21
CA ARG A 124 -7.20 13.02 0.22
C ARG A 124 -7.93 12.11 -0.78
N TYR A 125 -8.96 12.65 -1.45
CA TYR A 125 -9.71 11.91 -2.47
C TYR A 125 -8.83 11.50 -3.66
N ALA A 126 -7.99 12.41 -4.17
CA ALA A 126 -7.09 12.12 -5.29
C ALA A 126 -6.11 10.99 -4.93
N ILE A 127 -5.50 11.08 -3.75
CA ILE A 127 -4.59 10.04 -3.22
C ILE A 127 -5.32 8.70 -3.10
N ARG A 128 -6.55 8.69 -2.57
CA ARG A 128 -7.39 7.48 -2.46
C ARG A 128 -7.64 6.83 -3.82
N GLN A 129 -7.92 7.61 -4.86
CA GLN A 129 -8.11 7.07 -6.22
C GLN A 129 -6.82 6.48 -6.78
N LYS A 130 -5.67 7.15 -6.60
CA LYS A 130 -4.38 6.62 -7.02
C LYS A 130 -4.01 5.33 -6.28
N LYS A 131 -4.30 5.22 -4.97
CA LYS A 131 -4.16 3.96 -4.22
C LYS A 131 -5.00 2.81 -4.77
N LYS A 132 -6.21 3.09 -5.27
CA LYS A 132 -7.04 2.06 -5.93
C LYS A 132 -6.39 1.56 -7.21
N LEU A 133 -5.80 2.46 -8.00
CA LEU A 133 -5.05 2.11 -9.21
C LEU A 133 -3.77 1.34 -8.88
N LEU A 134 -3.03 1.79 -7.87
CA LEU A 134 -1.82 1.16 -7.37
C LEU A 134 -2.06 -0.31 -7.03
N ARG A 135 -3.15 -0.63 -6.32
CA ARG A 135 -3.54 -2.01 -6.00
C ARG A 135 -3.76 -2.89 -7.22
N ARG A 136 -4.26 -2.33 -8.33
CA ARG A 136 -4.44 -3.07 -9.59
C ARG A 136 -3.10 -3.34 -10.27
N ILE A 137 -2.17 -2.39 -10.22
CA ILE A 137 -0.85 -2.50 -10.85
C ILE A 137 0.06 -3.44 -10.07
N ILE A 138 0.07 -3.32 -8.74
CA ILE A 138 0.89 -4.18 -7.88
C ILE A 138 0.33 -5.62 -7.85
N LYS A 139 -0.89 -5.87 -8.37
CA LYS A 139 -1.56 -7.19 -8.43
C LYS A 139 -1.44 -7.97 -7.13
N GLU A 140 -1.48 -7.27 -6.01
CA GLU A 140 -1.43 -7.95 -4.72
C GLU A 140 -2.79 -8.57 -4.44
N ASP A 141 -2.79 -9.88 -4.25
CA ASP A 141 -4.00 -10.57 -3.84
C ASP A 141 -4.35 -10.09 -2.42
N PRO A 142 -5.56 -9.56 -2.17
CA PRO A 142 -6.03 -9.23 -0.82
C PRO A 142 -5.91 -10.40 0.17
N VAL A 143 -5.85 -11.65 -0.30
CA VAL A 143 -5.56 -12.81 0.55
C VAL A 143 -4.14 -12.75 1.15
N ILE A 144 -3.15 -12.20 0.44
CA ILE A 144 -1.78 -12.03 0.95
C ILE A 144 -1.76 -11.05 2.13
N HIS A 145 -2.57 -10.00 2.10
CA HIS A 145 -2.71 -9.10 3.26
C HIS A 145 -3.23 -9.83 4.49
N TYR A 146 -4.20 -10.73 4.33
CA TYR A 146 -4.68 -11.57 5.43
C TYR A 146 -3.56 -12.49 5.95
N ILE A 147 -2.81 -13.13 5.06
CA ILE A 147 -1.71 -14.01 5.45
C ILE A 147 -0.64 -13.24 6.25
N ASN A 148 -0.28 -12.03 5.80
CA ASN A 148 0.72 -11.20 6.48
C ASN A 148 0.27 -10.67 7.85
N SER A 149 -1.04 -10.67 8.13
CA SER A 149 -1.58 -10.29 9.44
C SER A 149 -1.54 -11.42 10.49
N LEU A 150 -1.14 -12.64 10.10
CA LEU A 150 -1.01 -13.79 11.02
C LEU A 150 0.33 -13.79 11.75
N ASP A 151 0.39 -14.57 12.84
CA ASP A 151 1.64 -14.88 13.56
C ASP A 151 2.71 -15.45 12.62
N LEU A 152 4.00 -15.24 12.93
CA LEU A 152 5.12 -15.54 12.03
C LEU A 152 5.09 -16.99 11.49
N GLU A 153 4.89 -17.98 12.37
CA GLU A 153 4.83 -19.41 12.02
C GLU A 153 3.62 -19.73 11.12
N LYS A 154 2.44 -19.21 11.49
CA LYS A 154 1.20 -19.41 10.73
C LYS A 154 1.24 -18.70 9.38
N ARG A 155 1.94 -17.57 9.30
CA ARG A 155 2.15 -16.79 8.07
C ARG A 155 2.95 -17.60 7.06
N GLU A 156 4.06 -18.21 7.47
CA GLU A 156 4.88 -19.04 6.58
C GLU A 156 4.11 -20.26 6.08
N GLU A 157 3.37 -20.92 6.96
CA GLU A 157 2.55 -22.07 6.59
C GLU A 157 1.42 -21.67 5.63
N ALA A 158 0.72 -20.57 5.92
CA ALA A 158 -0.33 -20.04 5.07
C ALA A 158 0.18 -19.56 3.71
N LEU A 159 1.38 -18.98 3.64
CA LEU A 159 2.03 -18.62 2.38
C LEU A 159 2.30 -19.85 1.52
N LYS A 160 2.92 -20.90 2.10
CA LYS A 160 3.23 -22.14 1.38
C LYS A 160 1.96 -22.78 0.81
N VAL A 161 0.93 -22.94 1.62
CA VAL A 161 -0.36 -23.52 1.19
C VAL A 161 -1.00 -22.67 0.10
N TYR A 162 -1.02 -21.35 0.27
CA TYR A 162 -1.60 -20.43 -0.69
C TYR A 162 -0.87 -20.47 -2.06
N GLU A 163 0.47 -20.54 -2.07
CA GLU A 163 1.25 -20.67 -3.30
C GLU A 163 0.96 -21.97 -4.05
N ILE A 164 0.87 -23.10 -3.34
CA ILE A 164 0.54 -24.40 -3.94
C ILE A 164 -0.86 -24.36 -4.53
N LEU A 165 -1.86 -23.87 -3.78
CA LEU A 165 -3.23 -23.73 -4.24
C LEU A 165 -3.31 -22.85 -5.49
N LYS A 166 -2.49 -21.80 -5.57
CA LYS A 166 -2.41 -20.92 -6.73
C LYS A 166 -1.77 -21.63 -7.93
N LYS A 167 -0.67 -22.37 -7.73
CA LYS A 167 -0.01 -23.16 -8.81
C LYS A 167 -0.95 -24.22 -9.39
N LYS A 168 -1.72 -24.90 -8.53
CA LYS A 168 -2.70 -25.92 -8.93
C LYS A 168 -4.04 -25.35 -9.43
N ASN A 169 -4.18 -24.02 -9.53
CA ASN A 169 -5.43 -23.35 -9.89
C ASN A 169 -6.65 -23.72 -9.00
N LEU A 170 -6.41 -24.10 -7.75
CA LEU A 170 -7.45 -24.48 -6.77
C LEU A 170 -8.03 -23.26 -6.03
N ILE A 171 -7.33 -22.13 -6.04
CA ILE A 171 -7.82 -20.86 -5.49
C ILE A 171 -8.44 -20.03 -6.61
N TYR A 172 -9.74 -19.76 -6.51
CA TYR A 172 -10.50 -19.02 -7.53
C TYR A 172 -11.56 -18.07 -6.94
N GLY A 173 -12.05 -17.18 -7.80
CA GLY A 173 -13.13 -16.26 -7.49
C GLY A 173 -12.68 -14.96 -6.79
N ARG A 174 -13.61 -14.38 -6.03
CA ARG A 174 -13.43 -13.10 -5.32
C ARG A 174 -12.47 -13.26 -4.12
N ALA A 175 -12.04 -12.15 -3.53
CA ALA A 175 -11.14 -12.16 -2.37
C ALA A 175 -11.67 -13.00 -1.20
N GLU A 176 -12.97 -12.90 -0.90
CA GLU A 176 -13.62 -13.63 0.18
C GLU A 176 -13.64 -15.15 -0.07
N THR A 177 -13.97 -15.58 -1.29
CA THR A 177 -13.97 -17.01 -1.64
C THR A 177 -12.56 -17.58 -1.56
N ARG A 178 -11.56 -16.86 -2.07
CA ARG A 178 -10.15 -17.28 -1.98
C ARG A 178 -9.65 -17.37 -0.53
N LYS A 179 -10.04 -16.42 0.32
CA LYS A 179 -9.75 -16.46 1.77
C LYS A 179 -10.41 -17.67 2.43
N LYS A 180 -11.68 -17.96 2.09
CA LYS A 180 -12.41 -19.12 2.62
C LYS A 180 -11.74 -20.44 2.21
N ILE A 181 -11.36 -20.58 0.94
CA ILE A 181 -10.64 -21.75 0.44
C ILE A 181 -9.33 -21.92 1.23
N LEU A 182 -8.54 -20.86 1.38
CA LEU A 182 -7.30 -20.93 2.16
C LEU A 182 -7.55 -21.40 3.61
N LEU A 183 -8.57 -20.85 4.27
CA LEU A 183 -8.95 -21.25 5.63
C LEU A 183 -9.40 -22.70 5.73
N GLU A 184 -10.15 -23.21 4.74
CA GLU A 184 -10.55 -24.62 4.69
C GLU A 184 -9.33 -25.55 4.67
N TYR A 185 -8.30 -25.21 3.88
CA TYR A 185 -7.06 -25.99 3.83
C TYR A 185 -6.16 -25.82 5.06
N LEU A 186 -6.20 -24.66 5.73
CA LEU A 186 -5.44 -24.47 6.97
C LEU A 186 -6.07 -25.19 8.16
N ASN A 187 -7.39 -25.23 8.24
CA ASN A 187 -8.13 -25.87 9.34
C ASN A 187 -8.21 -27.40 9.19
N ASP A 188 -8.33 -27.92 7.95
CA ASP A 188 -8.42 -29.35 7.70
C ASP A 188 -7.03 -29.99 7.49
N SER A 189 -6.54 -30.65 8.54
CA SER A 189 -5.22 -31.30 8.55
C SER A 189 -5.07 -32.39 7.48
N ARG A 190 -6.15 -33.08 7.09
CA ARG A 190 -6.09 -34.13 6.06
C ARG A 190 -5.94 -33.53 4.67
N ARG A 191 -6.74 -32.51 4.35
CA ARG A 191 -6.66 -31.80 3.05
C ARG A 191 -5.31 -31.12 2.88
N LYS A 192 -4.77 -30.52 3.95
CA LYS A 192 -3.44 -29.89 3.95
C LYS A 192 -2.34 -30.89 3.61
N LYS A 193 -2.29 -32.03 4.32
CA LYS A 193 -1.27 -33.07 4.08
C LYS A 193 -1.32 -33.60 2.65
N LYS A 194 -2.53 -33.92 2.16
CA LYS A 194 -2.71 -34.40 0.79
C LYS A 194 -2.20 -33.39 -0.25
N LEU A 195 -2.53 -32.10 -0.07
CA LEU A 195 -2.07 -31.04 -0.96
C LEU A 195 -0.53 -30.95 -1.01
N LEU A 196 0.12 -31.04 0.15
CA LEU A 196 1.57 -30.98 0.28
C LEU A 196 2.23 -32.21 -0.34
N GLU A 197 1.74 -33.41 -0.04
CA GLU A 197 2.26 -34.68 -0.58
C GLU A 197 2.19 -34.71 -2.11
N GLU A 198 1.04 -34.38 -2.69
CA GLU A 198 0.90 -34.31 -4.15
C GLU A 198 1.88 -33.29 -4.76
N TYR A 199 2.07 -32.14 -4.10
CA TYR A 199 2.99 -31.12 -4.57
C TYR A 199 4.46 -31.58 -4.54
N TYR A 200 4.90 -32.24 -3.46
CA TYR A 200 6.26 -32.78 -3.37
C TYR A 200 6.53 -33.88 -4.39
N VAL A 201 5.55 -34.76 -4.64
CA VAL A 201 5.68 -35.82 -5.65
C VAL A 201 5.77 -35.22 -7.06
N GLU A 202 4.93 -34.24 -7.39
CA GLU A 202 4.98 -33.53 -8.67
C GLU A 202 6.33 -32.82 -8.88
N ASP A 203 6.85 -32.13 -7.87
CA ASP A 203 8.15 -31.44 -7.94
C ASP A 203 9.32 -32.43 -8.11
N LEU A 204 9.28 -33.58 -7.43
CA LEU A 204 10.28 -34.66 -7.59
C LEU A 204 10.25 -35.25 -9.00
N ILE A 205 9.06 -35.52 -9.55
CA ILE A 205 8.91 -36.03 -10.92
C ILE A 205 9.47 -35.01 -11.91
N ARG A 206 9.16 -33.72 -11.73
CA ARG A 206 9.63 -32.65 -12.59
C ARG A 206 11.16 -32.49 -12.55
N TRP A 207 11.74 -32.56 -11.35
CA TRP A 207 13.19 -32.51 -11.16
C TRP A 207 13.90 -33.68 -11.85
N ASN A 208 13.39 -34.91 -11.67
CA ASN A 208 13.93 -36.09 -12.35
C ASN A 208 13.80 -36.00 -13.87
N SER A 209 12.66 -35.54 -14.38
CA SER A 209 12.42 -35.38 -15.82
C SER A 209 13.41 -34.40 -16.45
N ASN A 210 13.68 -33.28 -15.80
CA ASN A 210 14.63 -32.28 -16.29
C ASN A 210 16.07 -32.79 -16.27
N ASN A 211 16.46 -33.58 -15.26
CA ASN A 211 17.80 -34.18 -15.21
C ASN A 211 17.99 -35.28 -16.26
N ILE A 212 16.97 -36.09 -16.55
CA ILE A 212 17.06 -37.12 -17.59
C ILE A 212 17.25 -36.48 -18.97
N ILE A 213 16.61 -35.34 -19.25
CA ILE A 213 16.74 -34.61 -20.51
C ILE A 213 18.14 -33.98 -20.66
N THR A 214 18.70 -33.42 -19.58
CA THR A 214 20.04 -32.80 -19.63
C THR A 214 21.18 -33.82 -19.76
N PHE A 215 21.05 -35.02 -19.17
CA PHE A 215 22.03 -36.09 -19.36
C PHE A 215 21.86 -36.89 -20.65
N GLY A 216 20.65 -36.94 -21.23
CA GLY A 216 20.39 -37.60 -22.51
C GLY A 216 20.86 -36.82 -23.75
N GLN A 217 21.20 -35.53 -23.61
CA GLN A 217 21.76 -34.69 -24.68
C GLN A 217 23.30 -34.63 -24.67
N LEU A 218 23.95 -35.27 -23.71
CA LEU A 218 25.41 -35.32 -23.56
C LEU A 218 26.01 -36.68 -24.00
N ILE A 219 25.22 -37.54 -24.64
CA ILE A 219 25.63 -38.81 -25.28
C ILE A 219 25.37 -38.69 -26.77
#